data_AF-A0A7W7YN89-F1
#
_entry.id   AF-A0A7W7YN89-F1
#
_cell.length_a   1.000
_cell.length_b   1.000
_cell.length_c   1.000
_cell.angle_alpha   90.00
_cell.angle_beta   90.00
_cell.angle_gamma   90.00
#
_symmetry.space_group_name_H-M   'P 1'
#
loop_
_entity.id
_entity.type
_entity.pdbx_description
1 polymer ?
#
loop_
_entity_poly.entity_id
_entity_poly.type
_entity_poly.pdbx_seq_one_letter_code
_entity_poly.pdbx_strand_id
1 'polypeptide(L)'
;MNEYLINPQSLVTEMPLLDLERLMQFHASECRIRLYILVLDRDQKLASMASLNPLIARLGTDREICLAIYPLGEPWRARFMVSPLVSKTSSLASLAEMAQDCIDDAQEVTDAEQQLQRFAVRLSTRLFWLEKSLPAMGSEALTSRAAAQLTEVATSVGDDPSSSLFALPFGEGLAAVVVTSLLSLAAVVGLFLALRFWVRFKAARKIHPIWVLPEGEIQPRLGGAFSGGAGAVIQYRPQTPPVT
;
A
#
# COMPACT_ATOMS: atom_id res chain seq x y z
N MET A 1 14.08 22.06 13.31
CA MET A 1 13.03 21.13 13.77
C MET A 1 12.04 20.97 12.66
N ASN A 2 11.83 19.74 12.21
CA ASN A 2 10.91 19.46 11.12
C ASN A 2 9.47 19.50 11.64
N GLU A 3 8.59 20.28 11.01
CA GLU A 3 7.18 20.44 11.43
C GLU A 3 6.29 19.27 11.01
N TYR A 4 6.76 18.45 10.06
CA TYR A 4 5.98 17.37 9.44
C TYR A 4 5.95 16.07 10.28
N LEU A 5 6.94 15.87 11.16
CA LEU A 5 6.98 14.72 12.05
C LEU A 5 6.73 15.17 13.50
N ILE A 6 5.59 14.77 14.06
CA ILE A 6 5.15 15.14 15.40
C ILE A 6 5.45 13.97 16.33
N ASN A 7 6.55 14.07 17.07
CA ASN A 7 7.01 13.07 18.03
C ASN A 7 7.09 13.68 19.45
N PRO A 8 5.94 13.83 20.15
CA PRO A 8 5.87 14.56 21.41
C PRO A 8 6.58 13.85 22.57
N GLN A 9 6.73 12.52 22.47
CA GLN A 9 7.28 11.67 23.53
C GLN A 9 8.72 11.20 23.23
N SER A 10 9.32 11.66 22.13
CA SER A 10 10.67 11.24 21.71
C SER A 10 10.84 9.71 21.61
N LEU A 11 9.83 9.02 21.06
CA LEU A 11 9.75 7.55 21.06
C LEU A 11 10.68 6.87 20.06
N VAL A 12 11.11 7.62 19.04
CA VAL A 12 11.99 7.16 17.97
C VAL A 12 13.42 7.59 18.27
N THR A 13 14.36 6.67 18.12
CA THR A 13 15.80 6.92 18.29
C THR A 13 16.34 7.90 17.25
N GLU A 14 17.49 8.52 17.53
CA GLU A 14 18.00 9.66 16.75
C GLU A 14 18.24 9.33 15.27
N MET A 15 18.78 8.15 14.96
CA MET A 15 19.14 7.80 13.59
C MET A 15 17.90 7.58 12.69
N PRO A 16 16.92 6.72 13.04
CA PRO A 16 15.66 6.61 12.31
C PRO A 16 14.85 7.91 12.28
N LEU A 17 14.91 8.71 13.36
CA LEU A 17 14.27 10.02 13.40
C LEU A 17 14.82 10.94 12.31
N LEU A 18 16.14 11.05 12.19
CA LEU A 18 16.79 11.86 11.16
C LEU A 18 16.43 11.40 9.74
N ASP A 19 16.33 10.10 9.51
CA ASP A 19 15.95 9.55 8.21
C ASP A 19 14.48 9.83 7.87
N LEU A 20 13.58 9.71 8.86
CA LEU A 20 12.18 10.11 8.72
C LEU A 20 12.05 11.62 8.48
N GLU A 21 12.79 12.46 9.19
CA GLU A 21 12.78 13.90 8.98
C GLU A 21 13.25 14.25 7.56
N ARG A 22 14.31 13.62 7.05
CA ARG A 22 14.76 13.81 5.67
C ARG A 22 13.69 13.42 4.66
N LEU A 23 13.04 12.27 4.88
CA LEU A 23 11.95 11.79 4.03
C LEU A 23 10.77 12.77 4.03
N MET A 24 10.35 13.25 5.20
CA MET A 24 9.23 14.19 5.30
C MET A 24 9.57 15.54 4.67
N GLN A 25 10.80 16.02 4.86
CA GLN A 25 11.26 17.25 4.22
C GLN A 25 11.30 17.13 2.69
N PHE A 26 11.78 15.99 2.18
CA PHE A 26 11.78 15.68 0.76
C PHE A 26 10.35 15.60 0.21
N HIS A 27 9.44 14.90 0.90
CA HIS A 27 8.04 14.84 0.49
C HIS A 27 7.41 16.24 0.44
N ALA A 28 7.68 17.08 1.44
CA ALA A 28 7.19 18.44 1.50
C ALA A 28 7.77 19.37 0.41
N SER A 29 8.95 19.07 -0.15
CA SER A 29 9.49 19.83 -1.29
C SER A 29 8.91 19.37 -2.62
N GLU A 30 8.72 18.07 -2.79
CA GLU A 30 8.33 17.46 -4.08
C GLU A 30 6.82 17.32 -4.27
N CYS A 31 6.04 17.26 -3.20
CA CYS A 31 4.59 16.96 -3.27
C CYS A 31 3.73 18.17 -2.87
N ARG A 32 2.60 18.31 -3.56
CA ARG A 32 1.55 19.28 -3.25
C ARG A 32 0.80 18.90 -1.98
N ILE A 33 0.50 17.62 -1.80
CA ILE A 33 -0.13 17.11 -0.59
C ILE A 33 0.90 17.14 0.55
N ARG A 34 0.61 17.87 1.62
CA ARG A 34 1.48 17.94 2.80
C ARG A 34 1.20 16.74 3.71
N LEU A 35 2.21 15.90 3.91
CA LEU A 35 2.16 14.77 4.81
C LEU A 35 2.63 15.17 6.22
N TYR A 36 1.80 14.88 7.21
CA TYR A 36 2.14 14.96 8.63
C TYR A 36 2.00 13.58 9.27
N ILE A 37 2.95 13.20 10.13
CA ILE A 37 2.88 11.97 10.90
C ILE A 37 2.93 12.30 12.39
N LEU A 38 1.88 11.93 13.12
CA LEU A 38 1.83 11.98 14.58
C LEU A 38 2.17 10.61 15.14
N VAL A 39 3.31 10.49 15.80
CA VAL A 39 3.73 9.24 16.45
C VAL A 39 3.16 9.20 17.86
N LEU A 40 2.47 8.12 18.17
CA LEU A 40 1.92 7.83 19.50
C LEU A 40 2.61 6.62 20.10
N ASP A 41 2.67 6.59 21.43
CA ASP A 41 3.12 5.39 22.15
C ASP A 41 2.13 4.23 21.95
N ARG A 42 2.63 3.01 22.11
CA ARG A 42 1.87 1.77 21.89
C ARG A 42 0.60 1.72 22.73
N ASP A 43 0.70 2.04 24.01
CA ASP A 43 -0.43 1.94 24.94
C ASP A 43 -1.32 3.19 24.94
N GLN A 44 -0.93 4.23 24.19
CA GLN A 44 -1.72 5.44 24.09
C GLN A 44 -2.96 5.18 23.23
N LYS A 45 -4.13 5.34 23.84
CA LYS A 45 -5.39 5.30 23.10
C LYS A 45 -5.52 6.58 22.28
N LEU A 46 -5.91 6.46 21.02
CA LEU A 46 -6.30 7.63 20.24
C LEU A 46 -7.44 8.31 20.99
N ALA A 47 -7.20 9.56 21.39
CA ALA A 47 -8.27 10.39 21.92
C ALA A 47 -9.29 10.65 20.80
N SER A 48 -10.56 10.85 21.16
CA SER A 48 -11.64 11.01 20.19
C SER A 48 -11.34 12.10 19.16
N MET A 49 -11.92 12.03 17.96
CA MET A 49 -11.75 13.03 16.89
C MET A 49 -11.86 14.49 17.38
N ALA A 50 -12.72 14.73 18.38
CA ALA A 50 -12.87 16.04 19.03
C ALA A 50 -11.57 16.60 19.63
N SER A 51 -10.68 15.74 20.14
CA SER A 51 -9.39 16.12 20.71
C SER A 51 -8.30 16.44 19.67
N LEU A 52 -8.49 15.98 18.43
CA LEU A 52 -7.55 16.17 17.32
C LEU A 52 -7.87 17.44 16.52
N ASN A 53 -9.10 17.94 16.59
CA ASN A 53 -9.54 19.20 15.98
C ASN A 53 -8.60 20.40 16.20
N PRO A 54 -8.06 20.68 17.41
CA PRO A 54 -7.13 21.79 17.60
C PRO A 54 -5.78 21.59 16.89
N LEU A 55 -5.31 20.33 16.78
CA LEU A 55 -4.10 20.01 16.02
C LEU A 55 -4.35 20.25 14.52
N ILE A 56 -5.48 19.75 14.02
CA ILE A 56 -5.92 19.91 12.64
C ILE A 56 -6.06 21.39 12.28
N ALA A 57 -6.67 22.18 13.15
CA ALA A 57 -6.82 23.62 12.95
C ALA A 57 -5.47 24.34 12.86
N ARG A 58 -4.45 23.87 13.60
CA ARG A 58 -3.08 24.42 13.53
C ARG A 58 -2.34 24.06 12.23
N LEU A 59 -2.63 22.92 11.62
CA LEU A 59 -1.98 22.47 10.38
C LEU A 59 -2.43 23.29 9.15
N GLY A 60 -3.49 24.09 9.30
CA GLY A 60 -4.07 24.92 8.24
C GLY A 60 -5.00 24.14 7.34
N THR A 61 -5.96 24.82 6.71
CA THR A 61 -7.00 24.19 5.86
C THR A 61 -6.89 24.57 4.38
N ASP A 62 -6.03 25.53 4.05
CA ASP A 62 -5.90 26.08 2.69
C ASP A 62 -5.00 25.23 1.78
N ARG A 63 -4.54 24.08 2.28
CA ARG A 63 -3.64 23.16 1.56
C ARG A 63 -4.19 21.76 1.60
N GLU A 64 -3.83 20.99 0.58
CA GLU A 64 -4.06 19.56 0.57
C GLU A 64 -3.17 18.91 1.64
N ILE A 65 -3.78 18.30 2.64
CA ILE A 65 -3.09 17.76 3.81
C ILE A 65 -3.52 16.31 4.01
N CYS A 66 -2.54 15.49 4.39
CA CYS A 66 -2.72 14.14 4.92
C CYS A 66 -2.04 14.08 6.29
N LEU A 67 -2.81 13.82 7.34
CA LEU A 67 -2.32 13.54 8.69
C LEU A 67 -2.48 12.05 8.96
N ALA A 68 -1.37 11.36 9.19
CA ALA A 68 -1.34 9.99 9.65
C ALA A 68 -1.04 9.96 11.15
N ILE A 69 -1.91 9.32 11.92
CA ILE A 69 -1.72 9.07 13.34
C ILE A 69 -1.23 7.64 13.48
N TYR A 70 0.00 7.47 13.95
CA TYR A 70 0.71 6.20 13.93
C TYR A 70 1.08 5.74 15.35
N PRO A 71 0.41 4.71 15.89
CA PRO A 71 0.83 4.04 17.11
C PRO A 71 2.07 3.18 16.87
N LEU A 72 3.14 3.44 17.62
CA LEU A 72 4.42 2.75 17.45
C LEU A 72 4.28 1.24 17.74
N GLY A 73 4.74 0.40 16.82
CA GLY A 73 4.66 -1.07 16.93
C GLY A 73 3.29 -1.66 16.55
N GLU A 74 2.27 -0.83 16.31
CA GLU A 74 0.91 -1.28 16.00
C GLU A 74 0.32 -0.59 14.76
N PRO A 75 0.91 -0.79 13.56
CA PRO A 75 0.50 -0.11 12.34
C PRO A 75 -0.98 -0.30 11.98
N TRP A 76 -1.61 -1.42 12.36
CA TRP A 76 -3.04 -1.69 12.10
C TRP A 76 -3.99 -0.73 12.83
N ARG A 77 -3.48 0.01 13.83
CA ARG A 77 -4.24 1.05 14.54
C ARG A 77 -4.03 2.44 13.94
N ALA A 78 -3.23 2.56 12.88
CA ALA A 78 -2.99 3.83 12.24
C ALA A 78 -4.31 4.43 11.71
N ARG A 79 -4.45 5.75 11.84
CA ARG A 79 -5.60 6.49 11.31
C ARG A 79 -5.13 7.54 10.34
N PHE A 80 -5.90 7.73 9.28
CA PHE A 80 -5.59 8.69 8.23
C PHE A 80 -6.68 9.75 8.19
N MET A 81 -6.25 10.99 8.16
CA MET A 81 -7.12 12.15 8.08
C MET A 81 -6.67 12.99 6.89
N VAL A 82 -7.57 13.19 5.94
CA VAL A 82 -7.26 13.95 4.72
C VAL A 82 -8.11 15.21 4.62
N SER A 83 -7.55 16.24 4.01
CA SER A 83 -8.28 17.48 3.75
C SER A 83 -9.50 17.25 2.85
N PRO A 84 -10.59 18.03 3.01
CA PRO A 84 -11.76 17.94 2.15
C PRO A 84 -11.46 18.05 0.66
N LEU A 85 -10.41 18.80 0.30
CA LEU A 85 -9.95 18.93 -1.08
C LEU A 85 -9.52 17.57 -1.65
N VAL A 86 -8.74 16.81 -0.89
CA VAL A 86 -8.30 15.46 -1.28
C VAL A 86 -9.47 14.47 -1.26
N SER A 87 -10.30 14.50 -0.22
CA SER A 87 -11.41 13.53 -0.09
C SER A 87 -12.56 13.73 -1.08
N LYS A 88 -12.71 14.94 -1.65
CA LYS A 88 -13.73 15.20 -2.69
C LYS A 88 -13.29 14.73 -4.07
N THR A 89 -11.98 14.75 -4.33
CA THR A 89 -11.44 14.38 -5.64
C THR A 89 -11.13 12.89 -5.73
N SER A 90 -10.65 12.29 -4.65
CA SER A 90 -10.32 10.87 -4.60
C SER A 90 -11.46 10.09 -3.96
N SER A 91 -11.77 8.89 -4.50
CA SER A 91 -12.78 8.03 -3.88
C SER A 91 -12.31 7.58 -2.48
N LEU A 92 -13.23 7.53 -1.53
CA LEU A 92 -12.94 7.04 -0.17
C LEU A 92 -12.41 5.60 -0.19
N ALA A 93 -12.88 4.77 -1.13
CA ALA A 93 -12.39 3.42 -1.35
C ALA A 93 -10.90 3.39 -1.74
N SER A 94 -10.45 4.28 -2.64
CA SER A 94 -9.05 4.36 -3.04
C SER A 94 -8.16 4.85 -1.90
N LEU A 95 -8.64 5.80 -1.08
CA LEU A 95 -7.93 6.24 0.11
C LEU A 95 -7.82 5.13 1.15
N ALA A 96 -8.86 4.32 1.34
CA ALA A 96 -8.85 3.19 2.25
C ALA A 96 -7.91 2.07 1.77
N GLU A 97 -7.89 1.78 0.46
CA GLU A 97 -6.94 0.86 -0.15
C GLU A 97 -5.49 1.33 0.04
N MET A 98 -5.22 2.61 -0.23
CA MET A 98 -3.91 3.22 0.04
C MET A 98 -3.50 3.07 1.50
N ALA A 99 -4.42 3.36 2.43
CA ALA A 99 -4.16 3.26 3.86
C ALA A 99 -3.83 1.82 4.25
N GLN A 100 -4.61 0.84 3.76
CA GLN A 100 -4.36 -0.58 4.00
C GLN A 100 -3.01 -1.03 3.45
N ASP A 101 -2.65 -0.62 2.23
CA ASP A 101 -1.35 -0.93 1.64
C ASP A 101 -0.16 -0.41 2.47
N CYS A 102 -0.32 0.71 3.16
CA CYS A 102 0.70 1.27 4.03
C CYS A 102 0.84 0.45 5.33
N ILE A 103 -0.30 -0.01 5.86
CA ILE A 103 -0.35 -0.87 7.05
C ILE A 103 0.30 -2.22 6.72
N ASP A 104 -0.08 -2.83 5.60
CA ASP A 104 0.43 -4.13 5.17
C ASP A 104 1.95 -4.09 4.96
N ASP A 105 2.49 -3.08 4.26
CA ASP A 105 3.95 -2.96 4.04
C ASP A 105 4.72 -2.69 5.34
N ALA A 106 4.12 -2.00 6.32
CA ALA A 106 4.71 -1.84 7.64
C ALA A 106 4.78 -3.19 8.38
N GLN A 107 3.71 -4.00 8.32
CA GLN A 107 3.62 -5.29 9.02
C GLN A 107 4.60 -6.36 8.52
N GLU A 108 5.22 -6.16 7.35
CA GLU A 108 6.29 -7.04 6.83
C GLU A 108 7.54 -7.07 7.72
N VAL A 109 7.66 -6.14 8.67
CA VAL A 109 8.79 -6.06 9.62
C VAL A 109 8.28 -6.08 11.05
N THR A 110 9.06 -6.66 11.96
CA THR A 110 8.73 -6.76 13.39
C THR A 110 9.25 -5.60 14.23
N ASP A 111 10.37 -5.00 13.84
CA ASP A 111 10.96 -3.85 14.53
C ASP A 111 10.12 -2.59 14.36
N ALA A 112 9.71 -1.96 15.47
CA ALA A 112 8.72 -0.89 15.47
C ALA A 112 9.18 0.40 14.74
N GLU A 113 10.47 0.71 14.78
CA GLU A 113 11.02 1.88 14.09
C GLU A 113 11.12 1.62 12.59
N GLN A 114 11.54 0.41 12.19
CA GLN A 114 11.51 0.00 10.79
C GLN A 114 10.08 -0.07 10.23
N GLN A 115 9.10 -0.51 11.03
CA GLN A 115 7.69 -0.45 10.64
C GLN A 115 7.25 0.99 10.32
N LEU A 116 7.56 1.94 11.21
CA LEU A 116 7.25 3.37 11.00
C LEU A 116 7.96 3.91 9.74
N GLN A 117 9.22 3.55 9.53
CA GLN A 117 9.96 3.98 8.34
C GLN A 117 9.34 3.46 7.05
N ARG A 118 9.01 2.16 6.98
CA ARG A 118 8.36 1.56 5.82
C ARG A 118 6.98 2.16 5.57
N PHE A 119 6.19 2.33 6.63
CA PHE A 119 4.91 3.02 6.59
C PHE A 119 5.05 4.43 5.97
N ALA A 120 5.98 5.24 6.46
CA ALA A 120 6.18 6.60 5.99
C ALA A 120 6.64 6.67 4.53
N VAL A 121 7.55 5.77 4.11
CA VAL A 121 8.01 5.67 2.72
C VAL A 121 6.86 5.27 1.79
N ARG A 122 6.09 4.26 2.19
CA ARG A 122 4.95 3.75 1.42
C ARG A 122 3.87 4.82 1.28
N LEU A 123 3.54 5.51 2.36
CA LEU A 123 2.55 6.58 2.39
C LEU A 123 2.98 7.77 1.52
N SER A 124 4.22 8.24 1.67
CA SER A 124 4.80 9.31 0.83
C SER A 124 4.68 8.97 -0.65
N THR A 125 5.04 7.74 -1.03
CA THR A 125 4.95 7.28 -2.42
C THR A 125 3.51 7.25 -2.91
N ARG A 126 2.58 6.72 -2.11
CA ARG A 126 1.17 6.63 -2.49
C ARG A 126 0.54 8.02 -2.63
N LEU A 127 0.84 8.96 -1.74
CA LEU A 127 0.38 10.34 -1.84
C LEU A 127 0.92 11.06 -3.07
N PHE A 128 2.18 10.82 -3.44
CA PHE A 128 2.75 11.34 -4.70
C PHE A 128 1.98 10.85 -5.93
N TRP A 129 1.59 9.57 -5.97
CA TRP A 129 0.77 9.04 -7.06
C TRP A 129 -0.66 9.56 -7.02
N LEU A 130 -1.22 9.73 -5.82
CA LEU A 130 -2.53 10.33 -5.62
C LEU A 130 -2.56 11.75 -6.18
N GLU A 131 -1.53 12.55 -5.90
CA GLU A 131 -1.41 13.92 -6.40
C GLU A 131 -1.48 14.00 -7.92
N LYS A 132 -0.83 13.07 -8.64
CA LYS A 132 -0.88 13.03 -10.10
C LYS A 132 -2.27 12.80 -10.67
N SER A 133 -3.17 12.22 -9.88
CA SER A 133 -4.58 12.03 -10.25
C SER A 133 -5.47 13.23 -9.89
N LEU A 134 -4.97 14.15 -9.07
CA LEU A 134 -5.73 15.35 -8.70
C LEU A 134 -5.64 16.40 -9.82
N PRO A 135 -6.73 17.15 -10.09
CA PRO A 135 -6.68 18.25 -11.03
C PRO A 135 -5.71 19.34 -10.53
N ALA A 136 -5.15 20.10 -11.46
CA ALA A 136 -4.42 21.32 -11.11
C ALA A 136 -5.36 22.25 -10.32
N MET A 137 -4.86 22.91 -9.27
CA MET A 137 -5.68 23.80 -8.44
C MET A 137 -6.28 24.92 -9.30
N GLY A 138 -7.54 24.74 -9.71
CA GLY A 138 -8.36 25.79 -10.28
C GLY A 138 -8.87 26.71 -9.18
N SER A 139 -9.15 27.96 -9.53
CA SER A 139 -9.57 29.07 -8.65
C SER A 139 -10.81 28.83 -7.75
N GLU A 140 -11.39 27.64 -7.74
CA GLU A 140 -12.55 27.25 -6.91
C GLU A 140 -12.19 26.92 -5.46
N ALA A 141 -10.90 26.81 -5.12
CA ALA A 141 -10.44 26.57 -3.75
C ALA A 141 -10.79 27.72 -2.77
N LEU A 142 -11.12 28.92 -3.27
CA LEU A 142 -11.44 30.08 -2.44
C LEU A 142 -12.88 30.09 -1.90
N THR A 143 -13.77 29.22 -2.39
CA THR A 143 -15.20 29.26 -2.03
C THR A 143 -15.62 28.22 -0.98
N SER A 144 -14.77 27.22 -0.67
CA SER A 144 -15.07 26.17 0.31
C SER A 144 -14.56 26.51 1.71
N ARG A 145 -14.90 27.70 2.22
CA ARG A 145 -14.57 28.17 3.58
C ARG A 145 -15.50 27.62 4.68
N ALA A 146 -16.41 26.70 4.34
CA ALA A 146 -17.39 26.17 5.27
C ALA A 146 -17.09 24.70 5.62
N ALA A 147 -16.92 24.47 6.93
CA ALA A 147 -16.64 23.21 7.64
C ALA A 147 -15.19 22.67 7.55
N ALA A 148 -14.37 23.15 8.50
CA ALA A 148 -13.04 22.65 8.82
C ALA A 148 -13.10 21.26 9.49
N GLN A 149 -13.32 20.20 8.70
CA GLN A 149 -13.25 18.82 9.18
C GLN A 149 -12.41 18.00 8.20
N LEU A 150 -11.29 17.43 8.67
CA LEU A 150 -10.61 16.39 7.90
C LEU A 150 -11.52 15.17 7.88
N THR A 151 -11.60 14.52 6.73
CA THR A 151 -12.35 13.28 6.57
C THR A 151 -11.47 12.14 7.07
N GLU A 152 -11.95 11.40 8.07
CA GLU A 152 -11.29 10.16 8.49
C GLU A 152 -11.49 9.10 7.40
N VAL A 153 -10.38 8.51 6.96
CA VAL A 153 -10.41 7.36 6.06
C VAL A 153 -10.54 6.12 6.92
N ALA A 154 -11.74 5.57 7.01
CA ALA A 154 -11.97 4.32 7.73
C ALA A 154 -11.33 3.16 6.96
N THR A 155 -10.23 2.63 7.49
CA THR A 155 -9.72 1.30 7.11
C THR A 155 -10.62 0.26 7.75
N SER A 156 -11.40 -0.46 6.95
CA SER A 156 -12.24 -1.55 7.43
C SER A 156 -11.38 -2.73 7.86
N VAL A 157 -10.89 -2.70 9.10
CA VAL A 157 -10.38 -3.89 9.80
C VAL A 157 -11.50 -4.33 10.74
N GLY A 158 -12.05 -5.51 10.46
CA GLY A 158 -13.35 -5.96 10.93
C GLY A 158 -13.49 -6.07 12.44
N ASP A 159 -14.63 -5.59 12.92
CA ASP A 159 -15.37 -6.17 14.04
C ASP A 159 -16.75 -6.51 13.49
N ASP A 160 -16.96 -7.78 13.14
CA ASP A 160 -18.28 -8.39 13.10
C ASP A 160 -18.17 -9.90 13.27
N PRO A 161 -18.81 -10.43 14.32
CA PRO A 161 -19.78 -11.47 14.04
C PRO A 161 -21.09 -11.13 14.72
N SER A 162 -21.78 -10.09 14.24
CA SER A 162 -23.23 -10.00 14.44
C SER A 162 -23.94 -10.36 13.13
N SER A 163 -24.38 -11.62 13.12
CA SER A 163 -25.31 -12.21 12.17
C SER A 163 -26.42 -11.26 11.70
N SER A 164 -26.33 -10.84 10.44
CA SER A 164 -27.50 -10.44 9.64
C SER A 164 -27.47 -11.16 8.29
N LEU A 165 -27.53 -12.49 8.36
CA LEU A 165 -28.10 -13.29 7.28
C LEU A 165 -29.62 -13.05 7.30
N PHE A 166 -30.18 -12.80 6.11
CA PHE A 166 -31.62 -12.72 5.80
C PHE A 166 -32.36 -11.42 6.17
N ALA A 167 -32.25 -10.43 5.28
CA ALA A 167 -33.38 -9.58 4.92
C ALA A 167 -33.72 -9.83 3.44
N LEU A 168 -34.48 -10.88 3.16
CA LEU A 168 -35.12 -11.07 1.85
C LEU A 168 -36.51 -10.41 1.91
N PRO A 169 -36.85 -9.50 0.98
CA PRO A 169 -38.21 -9.04 0.83
C PRO A 169 -39.09 -10.22 0.38
N PHE A 170 -40.06 -10.54 1.23
CA PHE A 170 -41.17 -11.46 0.97
C PHE A 170 -41.93 -10.97 -0.27
N GLY A 171 -41.78 -11.64 -1.42
CA GLY A 171 -42.53 -11.26 -2.62
C GLY A 171 -42.38 -12.13 -3.88
N GLU A 172 -41.23 -12.77 -4.15
CA GLU A 172 -41.01 -13.46 -5.45
C GLU A 172 -40.20 -14.77 -5.29
N GLY A 173 -40.79 -15.75 -4.60
CA GLY A 173 -40.09 -16.89 -3.99
C GLY A 173 -39.61 -18.05 -4.89
N LEU A 174 -39.73 -18.01 -6.22
CA LEU A 174 -39.26 -19.11 -7.09
C LEU A 174 -38.13 -18.72 -8.05
N ALA A 175 -38.12 -17.49 -8.56
CA ALA A 175 -37.06 -17.02 -9.45
C ALA A 175 -35.76 -16.73 -8.69
N ALA A 176 -35.85 -16.17 -7.47
CA ALA A 176 -34.69 -15.82 -6.66
C ALA A 176 -33.87 -17.05 -6.24
N VAL A 177 -34.52 -18.18 -5.91
CA VAL A 177 -33.84 -19.41 -5.46
C VAL A 177 -33.00 -20.03 -6.59
N VAL A 178 -33.51 -20.01 -7.82
CA VAL A 178 -32.79 -20.52 -9.00
C VAL A 178 -31.59 -19.64 -9.33
N VAL A 179 -31.74 -18.32 -9.27
CA VAL A 179 -30.64 -17.38 -9.54
C VAL A 179 -29.54 -17.47 -8.48
N THR A 180 -29.90 -17.59 -7.20
CA THR A 180 -28.91 -17.74 -6.12
C THR A 180 -28.14 -19.06 -6.18
N SER A 181 -28.79 -20.15 -6.59
CA SER A 181 -28.12 -21.45 -6.72
C SER A 181 -27.13 -21.46 -7.90
N LEU A 182 -27.50 -20.88 -9.04
CA LEU A 182 -26.60 -20.69 -10.19
C LEU A 182 -25.38 -19.82 -9.86
N LEU A 183 -25.58 -18.73 -9.11
CA LEU A 183 -24.47 -17.86 -8.67
C LEU A 183 -23.52 -18.57 -7.70
N SER A 184 -24.06 -19.35 -6.75
CA SER A 184 -23.23 -20.13 -5.83
C SER A 184 -22.42 -21.21 -6.57
N LEU A 185 -23.01 -21.86 -7.57
CA LEU A 185 -22.32 -22.87 -8.38
C LEU A 185 -21.21 -22.24 -9.24
N ALA A 186 -21.48 -21.08 -9.84
CA ALA A 186 -20.50 -20.34 -10.62
C ALA A 186 -19.32 -19.87 -9.74
N ALA A 187 -19.57 -19.43 -8.51
CA ALA A 187 -18.53 -19.03 -7.57
C ALA A 187 -17.61 -20.20 -7.19
N VAL A 188 -18.17 -21.38 -6.91
CA VAL A 188 -17.40 -22.59 -6.56
C VAL A 188 -16.55 -23.05 -7.75
N VAL A 189 -17.11 -23.06 -8.97
CA VAL A 189 -16.38 -23.42 -10.18
C VAL A 189 -15.27 -22.41 -10.48
N GLY A 190 -15.55 -21.12 -10.35
CA GLY A 190 -14.58 -20.05 -10.52
C GLY A 190 -13.39 -20.17 -9.55
N LEU A 191 -13.67 -20.42 -8.27
CA LEU A 191 -12.65 -20.62 -7.25
C LEU A 191 -11.77 -21.86 -7.56
N PHE A 192 -12.40 -22.96 -7.99
CA PHE A 192 -11.67 -24.18 -8.36
C PHE A 192 -10.74 -23.96 -9.57
N LEU A 193 -11.21 -23.25 -10.60
CA LEU A 193 -10.42 -22.92 -11.78
C LEU A 193 -9.26 -21.96 -11.44
N ALA A 194 -9.53 -20.94 -10.62
CA ALA A 194 -8.51 -20.00 -10.16
C ALA A 194 -7.40 -20.73 -9.35
N LEU A 195 -7.79 -21.63 -8.45
CA LEU A 195 -6.83 -22.42 -7.67
C LEU A 195 -5.98 -23.32 -8.57
N ARG A 196 -6.60 -24.00 -9.55
CA ARG A 196 -5.90 -24.86 -10.52
C ARG A 196 -4.94 -24.05 -11.38
N PHE A 197 -5.34 -22.86 -11.82
CA PHE A 197 -4.49 -21.96 -12.60
C PHE A 197 -3.31 -21.45 -11.76
N TRP A 198 -3.55 -21.08 -10.51
CA TRP A 198 -2.51 -20.61 -9.60
C TRP A 198 -1.47 -21.68 -9.28
N VAL A 199 -1.89 -22.93 -9.03
CA VAL A 199 -0.98 -24.06 -8.81
C VAL A 199 -0.12 -24.32 -10.05
N ARG A 200 -0.71 -24.28 -11.25
CA ARG A 200 0.03 -24.42 -12.51
C ARG A 200 1.02 -23.29 -12.74
N PHE A 201 0.63 -22.06 -12.44
CA PHE A 201 1.49 -20.90 -12.59
C PHE A 201 2.67 -20.91 -11.60
N LYS A 202 2.44 -21.34 -10.35
CA LYS A 202 3.51 -21.58 -9.39
C LYS A 202 4.43 -22.73 -9.81
N ALA A 203 3.91 -23.82 -10.38
CA ALA A 203 4.72 -24.91 -10.90
C ALA A 203 5.61 -24.46 -12.08
N ALA A 204 5.09 -23.63 -12.98
CA ALA A 204 5.86 -23.05 -14.08
C ALA A 204 6.97 -22.11 -13.58
N ARG A 205 6.71 -21.33 -12.52
CA ARG A 205 7.72 -20.44 -11.91
C ARG A 205 8.84 -21.17 -11.15
N LYS A 206 8.66 -22.45 -10.79
CA LYS A 206 9.71 -23.27 -10.15
C LYS A 206 10.70 -23.87 -11.15
N ILE A 207 10.46 -23.74 -12.46
CA ILE A 207 11.42 -24.14 -13.47
C ILE A 207 12.38 -22.97 -13.66
N HIS A 208 13.38 -22.86 -12.79
CA HIS A 208 14.60 -22.14 -13.13
C HIS A 208 15.36 -23.04 -14.11
N PRO A 209 15.48 -22.71 -15.41
CA PRO A 209 16.37 -23.45 -16.29
C PRO A 209 17.79 -23.19 -15.80
N ILE A 210 18.32 -24.11 -14.99
CA ILE A 210 19.73 -24.15 -14.64
C ILE A 210 20.45 -24.53 -15.93
N TRP A 211 20.97 -23.53 -16.62
CA TRP A 211 21.80 -23.73 -17.79
C TRP A 211 23.15 -24.28 -17.32
N VAL A 212 23.28 -25.60 -17.39
CA VAL A 212 24.57 -26.27 -17.24
C VAL A 212 25.27 -26.16 -18.58
N LEU A 213 26.36 -25.38 -18.61
CA LEU A 213 27.23 -25.33 -19.77
C LEU A 213 27.90 -26.71 -19.91
N PRO A 214 27.80 -27.40 -21.06
CA PRO A 214 28.48 -28.68 -21.23
C PRO A 214 29.98 -28.45 -21.12
N GLU A 215 30.59 -28.97 -20.06
CA GLU A 215 32.05 -28.99 -19.91
C GLU A 215 32.60 -30.00 -20.93
N GLY A 216 33.07 -29.50 -22.06
CA GLY A 216 33.80 -30.33 -23.02
C GLY A 216 35.24 -30.55 -22.53
N GLU A 217 35.67 -31.80 -22.42
CA GLU A 217 37.08 -32.11 -22.17
C GLU A 217 37.94 -31.59 -23.33
N ILE A 218 38.77 -30.58 -23.06
CA ILE A 218 39.68 -30.00 -24.06
C ILE A 218 40.95 -30.85 -24.07
N GLN A 219 41.29 -31.46 -25.22
CA GLN A 219 42.55 -32.16 -25.37
C GLN A 219 43.74 -31.18 -25.21
N PRO A 220 44.72 -31.48 -24.35
CA PRO A 220 45.89 -30.62 -24.17
C PRO A 220 46.70 -30.58 -25.46
N ARG A 221 47.02 -29.38 -25.94
CA ARG A 221 47.98 -29.16 -27.03
C ARG A 221 49.09 -28.24 -26.54
N LEU A 222 50.32 -28.55 -26.95
CA LEU A 222 51.57 -27.83 -26.60
C LEU A 222 52.08 -28.07 -25.16
N GLY A 223 51.83 -29.23 -24.57
CA GLY A 223 52.50 -29.67 -23.33
C GLY A 223 52.08 -28.94 -22.05
N GLY A 224 51.12 -28.02 -22.12
CA GLY A 224 50.49 -27.40 -20.95
C GLY A 224 49.26 -28.20 -20.49
N ALA A 225 49.07 -28.34 -19.17
CA ALA A 225 47.92 -29.02 -18.58
C ALA A 225 46.58 -28.29 -18.83
N PHE A 226 46.62 -26.98 -19.08
CA PHE A 226 45.45 -26.15 -19.37
C PHE A 226 45.80 -25.14 -20.47
N SER A 227 45.07 -25.16 -21.59
CA SER A 227 45.13 -24.08 -22.59
C SER A 227 43.98 -23.12 -22.33
N GLY A 228 44.18 -21.82 -22.61
CA GLY A 228 43.21 -20.76 -22.28
C GLY A 228 41.83 -21.03 -22.88
N GLY A 229 40.89 -21.36 -21.99
CA GLY A 229 39.41 -21.36 -22.08
C GLY A 229 38.74 -21.49 -23.45
N ALA A 230 37.93 -22.54 -23.62
CA ALA A 230 36.91 -22.59 -24.66
C ALA A 230 35.88 -21.46 -24.45
N GLY A 231 35.63 -20.66 -25.50
CA GLY A 231 34.57 -19.65 -25.50
C GLY A 231 33.24 -20.25 -25.95
N ALA A 232 32.16 -19.96 -25.23
CA ALA A 232 30.80 -20.29 -25.65
C ALA A 232 30.11 -19.04 -26.23
N VAL A 233 29.36 -19.21 -27.32
CA VAL A 233 28.53 -18.15 -27.91
C VAL A 233 27.07 -18.45 -27.61
N ILE A 234 26.38 -17.51 -26.95
CA ILE A 234 24.95 -17.61 -26.66
C ILE A 234 24.19 -16.80 -27.71
N GLN A 235 23.23 -17.42 -28.38
CA GLN A 235 22.33 -16.75 -29.30
C GLN A 235 20.90 -16.74 -28.73
N TYR A 236 20.36 -15.54 -28.47
CA TYR A 236 18.98 -15.38 -28.03
C TYR A 236 18.05 -15.31 -29.23
N ARG A 237 17.04 -16.19 -29.28
CA ARG A 237 15.98 -16.13 -30.30
C ARG A 237 14.76 -15.44 -29.68
N PRO A 238 14.18 -14.41 -30.31
CA PRO A 238 12.96 -13.79 -29.81
C PRO A 238 11.81 -14.81 -29.86
N GLN A 239 11.13 -15.00 -28.73
CA GLN A 239 9.92 -15.82 -28.65
C GLN A 239 8.77 -15.04 -29.28
N THR A 240 8.26 -15.49 -30.43
CA THR A 240 6.96 -15.04 -30.94
C THR A 240 5.84 -15.67 -30.10
N PRO A 241 4.86 -14.89 -29.62
CA PRO A 241 3.72 -15.45 -28.90
C PRO A 241 2.87 -16.33 -29.82
N PRO A 242 2.25 -17.41 -29.30
CA PRO A 242 1.37 -18.25 -30.11
C PRO A 242 0.14 -17.44 -30.54
N VAL A 243 -0.10 -17.42 -31.85
CA VAL A 243 -1.33 -16.89 -32.44
C VAL A 243 -2.46 -17.87 -32.14
N THR A 244 -3.49 -17.41 -31.43
CA THR A 244 -4.82 -18.03 -31.38
C THR A 244 -5.74 -17.35 -32.36
#